data_AF-A0A5B0QFD3-F1
#
_entry.id   AF-A0A5B0QFD3-F1
#
_cell.length_a   1.000
_cell.length_b   1.000
_cell.length_c   1.000
_cell.angle_alpha   90.00
_cell.angle_beta   90.00
_cell.angle_gamma   90.00
#
_symmetry.space_group_name_H-M   'P 1'
#
loop_
_entity.id
_entity.type
_entity.pdbx_description
1 polymer ?
#
loop_
_entity_poly.entity_id
_entity_poly.type
_entity_poly.pdbx_seq_one_letter_code
_entity_poly.pdbx_strand_id
1 'polypeptide(L)'
;MCSVADNHRLAAISHRLKYHNFRGHNQLALWLKRKFTNAVNRRRDTRTILAGLLNLPNRHEHNRSSFTTKYFMRQWNNQREFQANHTEEENDRKARLVKLYKEEAVLELLRNRLMGPEVFLATEQQVSELLDTIAKKTESLKKEAEDLHRSNSTAEGTQRSDEERLLLLLWDAKSELFVHAVHLHAEEQPIVNSRTIGERLGTKLKEKIFKAIQTRRPAINKSIDNFNQCYKNFAAKFPDQELSDFKGDLTYEVFADLPLDDKFWNDGLYFHSKAPWAIDPDVRAGINCMLILSRIQEEFQLIAQELARAVGWAIAHYNHLANFIDYLSDQCER
;
A
#
# COMPACT_ATOMS: atom_id res chain seq x y z
N MET A 1 -7.03 -47.80 21.37
CA MET A 1 -7.36 -47.72 19.93
C MET A 1 -7.08 -46.31 19.38
N CYS A 2 -5.86 -45.79 19.51
CA CYS A 2 -5.46 -44.46 19.00
C CYS A 2 -4.17 -44.46 18.17
N SER A 3 -3.74 -45.58 17.55
CA SER A 3 -2.44 -45.61 16.82
C SER A 3 -2.52 -45.81 15.30
N VAL A 4 -3.67 -46.19 14.75
CA VAL A 4 -3.77 -46.53 13.32
C VAL A 4 -4.09 -45.31 12.45
N ALA A 5 -5.01 -44.45 12.88
CA ALA A 5 -5.44 -43.28 12.10
C ALA A 5 -4.36 -42.19 11.99
N ASP A 6 -3.60 -41.94 13.05
CA ASP A 6 -2.49 -40.97 13.03
C ASP A 6 -1.33 -41.44 12.16
N ASN A 7 -1.04 -42.74 12.14
CA ASN A 7 -0.06 -43.34 11.24
C ASN A 7 -0.46 -43.18 9.75
N HIS A 8 -1.76 -43.28 9.41
CA HIS A 8 -2.21 -43.05 8.04
C HIS A 8 -2.10 -41.59 7.60
N ARG A 9 -2.37 -40.62 8.49
CA ARG A 9 -2.18 -39.19 8.17
C ARG A 9 -0.71 -38.85 7.99
N LEU A 10 0.16 -39.34 8.87
CA LEU A 10 1.62 -39.16 8.76
C LEU A 10 2.18 -39.85 7.51
N ALA A 11 1.71 -41.05 7.17
CA ALA A 11 2.08 -41.73 5.93
C ALA A 11 1.62 -40.96 4.69
N ALA A 12 0.41 -40.41 4.68
CA ALA A 12 -0.10 -39.59 3.57
C ALA A 12 0.63 -38.25 3.43
N ILE A 13 1.08 -37.65 4.55
CA ILE A 13 1.92 -36.44 4.54
C ILE A 13 3.30 -36.79 4.00
N SER A 14 3.92 -37.87 4.48
CA SER A 14 5.22 -38.36 4.00
C SER A 14 5.21 -38.69 2.51
N HIS A 15 4.17 -39.37 2.02
CA HIS A 15 4.00 -39.66 0.60
C HIS A 15 3.85 -38.37 -0.24
N ARG A 16 3.05 -37.40 0.23
CA ARG A 16 2.92 -36.09 -0.43
C ARG A 16 4.24 -35.33 -0.44
N LEU A 17 4.96 -35.31 0.67
CA LEU A 17 6.29 -34.70 0.77
C LEU A 17 7.28 -35.36 -0.19
N LYS A 18 7.34 -36.70 -0.24
CA LYS A 18 8.19 -37.43 -1.21
C LYS A 18 7.83 -37.09 -2.65
N TYR A 19 6.55 -37.05 -2.99
CA TYR A 19 6.09 -36.71 -4.32
C TYR A 19 6.41 -35.26 -4.69
N HIS A 20 6.16 -34.30 -3.80
CA HIS A 20 6.49 -32.89 -4.00
C HIS A 20 8.00 -32.66 -4.09
N ASN A 21 8.79 -33.34 -3.26
CA ASN A 21 10.24 -33.30 -3.33
C ASN A 21 10.71 -33.90 -4.66
N PHE A 22 10.29 -35.10 -5.03
CA PHE A 22 10.66 -35.72 -6.31
C PHE A 22 10.32 -34.84 -7.51
N ARG A 23 9.09 -34.31 -7.54
CA ARG A 23 8.65 -33.38 -8.57
C ARG A 23 9.45 -32.08 -8.55
N GLY A 24 9.75 -31.55 -7.38
CA GLY A 24 10.57 -30.37 -7.15
C GLY A 24 12.00 -30.56 -7.66
N HIS A 25 12.64 -31.69 -7.37
CA HIS A 25 13.99 -32.03 -7.84
C HIS A 25 14.01 -32.13 -9.37
N ASN A 26 13.04 -32.85 -9.97
CA ASN A 26 12.97 -33.02 -11.43
C ASN A 26 12.66 -31.72 -12.17
N GLN A 27 11.95 -30.79 -11.54
CA GLN A 27 11.58 -29.51 -12.12
C GLN A 27 12.54 -28.37 -11.76
N LEU A 28 13.51 -28.60 -10.86
CA LEU A 28 14.40 -27.56 -10.33
C LEU A 28 15.21 -26.88 -11.43
N ALA A 29 15.80 -27.66 -12.34
CA ALA A 29 16.58 -27.13 -13.46
C ALA A 29 15.72 -26.28 -14.41
N LEU A 30 14.50 -26.73 -14.72
CA LEU A 30 13.55 -25.99 -15.55
C LEU A 30 13.09 -24.70 -14.84
N TRP A 31 12.84 -24.76 -13.54
CA TRP A 31 12.46 -23.61 -12.72
C TRP A 31 13.58 -22.57 -12.64
N LEU A 32 14.82 -22.99 -12.36
CA LEU A 32 16.00 -22.11 -12.34
C LEU A 32 16.20 -21.45 -13.71
N LYS A 33 16.12 -22.22 -14.80
CA LYS A 33 16.22 -21.69 -16.17
C LYS A 33 15.13 -20.65 -16.46
N ARG A 34 13.88 -20.93 -16.08
CA ARG A 34 12.76 -19.99 -16.25
C ARG A 34 12.97 -18.72 -15.44
N LYS A 35 13.37 -18.85 -14.17
CA LYS A 35 13.62 -17.70 -13.29
C LYS A 35 14.76 -16.82 -13.80
N PHE A 36 15.84 -17.44 -14.27
CA PHE A 36 16.96 -16.73 -14.91
C PHE A 36 16.51 -15.99 -16.16
N THR A 37 15.76 -16.64 -17.06
CA THR A 37 15.26 -16.03 -18.29
C THR A 37 14.37 -14.83 -17.99
N ASN A 38 13.46 -14.96 -17.00
CA ASN A 38 12.62 -13.87 -16.55
C ASN A 38 13.44 -12.70 -15.98
N ALA A 39 14.46 -12.97 -15.17
CA ALA A 39 15.34 -11.94 -14.62
C ALA A 39 16.13 -11.20 -15.73
N VAL A 40 16.59 -11.92 -16.75
CA VAL A 40 17.26 -11.33 -17.92
C VAL A 40 16.33 -10.42 -18.71
N ASN A 41 15.12 -10.90 -19.03
CA ASN A 41 14.11 -10.11 -19.75
C ASN A 41 13.74 -8.85 -18.96
N ARG A 42 13.42 -9.01 -17.67
CA ARG A 42 13.09 -7.89 -16.79
C ARG A 42 14.22 -6.87 -16.72
N ARG A 43 15.49 -7.31 -16.66
CA ARG A 43 16.65 -6.40 -16.68
C ARG A 43 16.72 -5.59 -17.96
N ARG A 44 16.46 -6.22 -19.11
CA ARG A 44 16.47 -5.55 -20.41
C ARG A 44 15.36 -4.50 -20.50
N ASP A 45 14.15 -4.87 -20.11
CA ASP A 45 13.00 -3.98 -20.13
C ASP A 45 13.23 -2.77 -19.21
N THR A 46 13.65 -3.01 -17.97
CA THR A 46 13.93 -1.94 -17.00
C THR A 46 15.07 -1.03 -17.48
N ARG A 47 16.12 -1.57 -18.11
CA ARG A 47 17.20 -0.74 -18.69
C ARG A 47 16.69 0.13 -19.83
N THR A 48 15.76 -0.36 -20.63
CA THR A 48 15.16 0.40 -21.74
C THR A 48 14.34 1.57 -21.20
N ILE A 49 13.52 1.32 -20.17
CA ILE A 49 12.75 2.38 -19.49
C ILE A 49 13.70 3.40 -18.87
N LEU A 50 14.72 2.95 -18.14
CA LEU A 50 15.71 3.84 -17.52
C LEU A 50 16.45 4.69 -18.57
N ALA A 51 16.84 4.11 -19.69
CA ALA A 51 17.48 4.85 -20.78
C ALA A 51 16.56 5.94 -21.36
N GLY A 52 15.27 5.64 -21.50
CA GLY A 52 14.26 6.65 -21.87
C GLY A 52 14.21 7.81 -20.88
N LEU A 53 14.18 7.50 -19.58
CA LEU A 53 14.16 8.52 -18.52
C LEU A 53 15.43 9.36 -18.48
N LEU A 54 16.61 8.76 -18.65
CA LEU A 54 17.89 9.48 -18.65
C LEU A 54 18.04 10.47 -19.82
N ASN A 55 17.23 10.32 -20.88
CA ASN A 55 17.18 11.26 -21.99
C ASN A 55 16.23 12.45 -21.75
N LEU A 56 15.35 12.36 -20.74
CA LEU A 56 14.42 13.44 -20.43
C LEU A 56 15.12 14.57 -19.65
N PRO A 57 14.75 15.84 -19.91
CA PRO A 57 15.28 16.98 -19.16
C PRO A 57 14.76 16.96 -17.72
N ASN A 58 15.66 17.08 -16.75
CA ASN A 58 15.32 17.18 -15.35
C ASN A 58 14.76 18.58 -15.05
N ARG A 59 13.47 18.65 -14.73
CA ARG A 59 12.78 19.91 -14.38
C ARG A 59 13.12 20.43 -12.98
N HIS A 60 13.76 19.60 -12.16
CA HIS A 60 14.09 19.89 -10.76
C HIS A 60 15.54 20.37 -10.57
N GLU A 61 16.36 20.36 -11.62
CA GLU A 61 17.72 20.88 -11.60
C GLU A 61 17.84 22.17 -12.43
N HIS A 62 18.50 23.18 -11.84
CA HIS A 62 18.61 24.52 -12.41
C HIS A 62 19.34 24.56 -13.77
N ASN A 63 20.17 23.55 -14.03
CA ASN A 63 20.95 23.47 -15.27
C ASN A 63 20.19 22.84 -16.44
N ARG A 64 18.91 22.43 -16.27
CA ARG A 64 18.14 21.62 -17.25
C ARG A 64 18.94 20.42 -17.79
N SER A 65 19.85 19.89 -16.97
CA SER A 65 20.54 18.62 -17.22
C SER A 65 19.52 17.52 -17.39
N SER A 66 19.83 16.49 -18.17
CA SER A 66 18.96 15.32 -18.22
C SER A 66 18.98 14.56 -16.89
N PHE A 67 17.98 13.71 -16.65
CA PHE A 67 17.99 12.88 -15.46
C PHE A 67 19.25 12.03 -15.40
N THR A 68 19.77 11.84 -14.19
CA THR A 68 20.98 11.03 -13.95
C THR A 68 20.68 9.93 -12.94
N THR A 69 21.32 8.78 -13.07
CA THR A 69 21.24 7.69 -12.08
C THR A 69 21.53 8.16 -10.64
N LYS A 70 22.52 9.04 -10.47
CA LYS A 70 22.86 9.66 -9.18
C LYS A 70 21.69 10.47 -8.59
N TYR A 71 20.94 11.18 -9.43
CA TYR A 71 19.78 11.95 -9.01
C TYR A 71 18.68 11.03 -8.46
N PHE A 72 18.32 9.98 -9.19
CA PHE A 72 17.31 9.01 -8.71
C PHE A 72 17.74 8.35 -7.40
N MET A 73 19.02 8.00 -7.26
CA MET A 73 19.53 7.40 -6.02
C MET A 73 19.50 8.38 -4.83
N ARG A 74 19.77 9.67 -5.06
CA ARG A 74 19.59 10.72 -4.05
C ARG A 74 18.12 10.86 -3.65
N GLN A 75 17.21 10.90 -4.62
CA GLN A 75 15.78 10.98 -4.35
C GLN A 75 15.25 9.76 -3.57
N TRP A 76 15.76 8.56 -3.88
CA TRP A 76 15.48 7.35 -3.10
C TRP A 76 15.98 7.46 -1.65
N ASN A 77 17.19 7.99 -1.43
CA ASN A 77 17.68 8.20 -0.06
C ASN A 77 16.83 9.21 0.70
N ASN A 78 16.43 10.32 0.06
CA ASN A 78 15.53 11.29 0.67
C ASN A 78 14.18 10.65 1.04
N GLN A 79 13.65 9.76 0.20
CA GLN A 79 12.43 9.01 0.52
C GLN A 79 12.63 8.12 1.75
N ARG A 80 13.76 7.39 1.84
CA ARG A 80 14.06 6.54 3.00
C ARG A 80 14.26 7.35 4.27
N GLU A 81 14.98 8.47 4.21
CA GLU A 81 15.18 9.36 5.34
C GLU A 81 13.86 9.97 5.80
N PHE A 82 13.01 10.39 4.86
CA PHE A 82 11.67 10.88 5.19
C PHE A 82 10.85 9.81 5.91
N GLN A 83 10.87 8.56 5.43
CA GLN A 83 10.17 7.45 6.08
C GLN A 83 10.77 7.06 7.43
N ALA A 84 12.09 7.17 7.59
CA ALA A 84 12.77 6.88 8.85
C ALA A 84 12.53 7.97 9.91
N ASN A 85 12.44 9.23 9.48
CA ASN A 85 12.18 10.38 10.34
C ASN A 85 10.69 10.57 10.64
N HIS A 86 9.78 9.99 9.83
CA HIS A 86 8.36 9.90 10.19
C HIS A 86 8.21 8.98 11.38
N THR A 87 8.21 9.55 12.59
CA THR A 87 8.04 8.78 13.82
C THR A 87 6.58 8.33 13.97
N GLU A 88 6.38 7.16 14.58
CA GLU A 88 5.06 6.68 14.99
C GLU A 88 4.31 7.75 15.81
N GLU A 89 5.06 8.52 16.61
CA GLU A 89 4.56 9.64 17.40
C GLU A 89 3.96 10.78 16.55
N GLU A 90 4.56 11.14 15.41
CA GLU A 90 3.99 12.15 14.52
C GLU A 90 2.70 11.67 13.84
N ASN A 91 2.64 10.39 13.46
CA ASN A 91 1.43 9.78 12.92
C ASN A 91 0.32 9.71 13.97
N ASP A 92 0.65 9.33 15.21
CA ASP A 92 -0.29 9.32 16.33
C ASP A 92 -0.80 10.73 16.64
N ARG A 93 0.09 11.73 16.65
CA ARG A 93 -0.27 13.14 16.83
C ARG A 93 -1.25 13.59 15.75
N LYS A 94 -0.98 13.27 14.48
CA LYS A 94 -1.88 13.60 13.35
C LYS A 94 -3.22 12.88 13.47
N ALA A 95 -3.24 11.60 13.83
CA ALA A 95 -4.47 10.84 14.04
C ALA A 95 -5.33 11.45 15.16
N ARG A 96 -4.69 11.88 16.26
CA ARG A 96 -5.37 12.60 17.36
C ARG A 96 -5.92 13.95 16.90
N LEU A 97 -5.15 14.71 16.12
CA LEU A 97 -5.62 15.98 15.54
C LEU A 97 -6.83 15.79 14.62
N VAL A 98 -6.81 14.78 13.74
CA VAL A 98 -7.96 14.44 12.89
C VAL A 98 -9.19 14.12 13.74
N LYS A 99 -9.02 13.30 14.77
CA LYS A 99 -10.12 12.94 15.68
C LYS A 99 -10.69 14.18 16.37
N LEU A 100 -9.82 15.04 16.89
CA LEU A 100 -10.20 16.31 17.51
C LEU A 100 -11.01 17.17 16.53
N TYR A 101 -10.54 17.35 15.28
CA TYR A 101 -11.25 18.14 14.28
C TYR A 101 -12.61 17.56 13.90
N LYS A 102 -12.73 16.23 13.77
CA LYS A 102 -14.00 15.55 13.52
C LYS A 102 -14.97 15.77 14.69
N GLU A 103 -14.48 15.68 15.93
CA GLU A 103 -15.30 15.91 17.13
C GLU A 103 -15.73 17.37 17.28
N GLU A 104 -14.86 18.34 16.98
CA GLU A 104 -15.21 19.77 16.93
C GLU A 104 -16.32 20.03 15.92
N ALA A 105 -16.22 19.48 14.71
CA ALA A 105 -17.24 19.64 13.67
C ALA A 105 -18.60 19.04 14.08
N VAL A 106 -18.60 17.89 14.76
CA VAL A 106 -19.83 17.28 15.30
C VAL A 106 -20.44 18.17 16.38
N LEU A 107 -19.64 18.74 17.28
CA LEU A 107 -20.16 19.68 18.29
C LEU A 107 -20.74 20.95 17.66
N GLU A 108 -20.13 21.47 16.61
CA GLU A 108 -20.63 22.65 15.91
C GLU A 108 -21.97 22.36 15.19
N LEU A 109 -22.10 21.19 14.57
CA LEU A 109 -23.38 20.71 14.03
C LEU A 109 -24.44 20.57 15.13
N LEU A 110 -24.10 19.99 16.28
CA LEU A 110 -25.02 19.85 17.42
C LEU A 110 -25.47 21.21 17.94
N ARG A 111 -24.55 22.18 18.08
CA ARG A 111 -24.88 23.56 18.47
C ARG A 111 -25.83 24.21 17.47
N ASN A 112 -25.58 24.06 16.17
CA ASN A 112 -26.45 24.61 15.13
C ASN A 112 -27.85 23.99 15.14
N ARG A 113 -27.97 22.68 15.39
CA ARG A 113 -29.26 21.99 15.53
C ARG A 113 -30.02 22.42 16.79
N LEU A 114 -29.30 22.66 17.89
CA LEU A 114 -29.86 23.25 19.11
C LEU A 114 -30.29 24.72 18.94
N MET A 115 -29.93 25.40 17.85
CA MET A 115 -30.49 26.71 17.50
C MET A 115 -31.74 26.62 16.62
N GLY A 116 -32.12 25.40 16.21
CA GLY A 116 -33.25 25.11 15.35
C GLY A 116 -34.55 24.78 16.12
N PRO A 117 -35.65 24.53 15.39
CA PRO A 117 -36.96 24.24 15.98
C PRO A 117 -37.03 22.90 16.75
N GLU A 118 -35.99 22.09 16.69
CA GLU A 118 -35.90 20.79 17.38
C GLU A 118 -35.84 20.94 18.90
N VAL A 119 -35.44 22.10 19.42
CA VAL A 119 -35.46 22.43 20.87
C VAL A 119 -36.87 22.43 21.44
N PHE A 120 -37.89 22.73 20.62
CA PHE A 120 -39.29 22.79 21.07
C PHE A 120 -39.90 21.40 21.36
N LEU A 121 -39.19 20.31 21.05
CA LEU A 121 -39.63 18.93 21.29
C LEU A 121 -39.01 18.30 22.55
N ALA A 122 -38.04 18.96 23.19
CA ALA A 122 -37.31 18.45 24.35
C ALA A 122 -37.73 19.18 25.64
N THR A 123 -37.65 18.51 26.79
CA THR A 123 -37.90 19.17 28.08
C THR A 123 -36.73 20.07 28.48
N GLU A 124 -36.98 21.11 29.28
CA GLU A 124 -35.96 22.06 29.75
C GLU A 124 -34.77 21.35 30.44
N GLN A 125 -35.06 20.29 31.21
CA GLN A 125 -34.03 19.46 31.85
C GLN A 125 -33.15 18.71 30.84
N GLN A 126 -33.75 18.13 29.78
CA GLN A 126 -33.00 17.43 28.73
C GLN A 126 -32.12 18.40 27.94
N VAL A 127 -32.61 19.62 27.67
CA VAL A 127 -31.83 20.66 27.00
C VAL A 127 -30.65 21.11 27.88
N SER A 128 -30.88 21.33 29.18
CA SER A 128 -29.82 21.70 30.12
C SER A 128 -28.74 20.62 30.23
N GLU A 129 -29.12 19.34 30.34
CA GLU A 129 -28.17 18.23 30.43
C GLU A 129 -27.34 18.07 29.13
N LEU A 130 -27.96 18.29 27.98
CA LEU A 130 -27.27 18.32 26.68
C LEU A 130 -26.28 19.48 26.59
N LEU A 131 -26.66 20.69 27.03
CA LEU A 131 -25.78 21.85 27.06
C LEU A 131 -24.57 21.64 27.99
N ASP A 132 -24.80 21.08 29.18
CA ASP A 132 -23.73 20.72 30.12
C ASP A 132 -22.78 19.68 29.52
N THR A 133 -23.30 18.70 28.79
CA THR A 133 -22.51 17.68 28.10
C THR A 133 -21.67 18.28 26.98
N ILE A 134 -22.24 19.19 26.19
CA ILE A 134 -21.51 19.93 25.15
C ILE A 134 -20.42 20.81 25.76
N ALA A 135 -20.72 21.51 26.86
CA ALA A 135 -19.74 22.35 27.56
C ALA A 135 -18.56 21.53 28.09
N LYS A 136 -18.84 20.40 28.77
CA LYS A 136 -17.81 19.46 29.25
C LYS A 136 -16.95 18.91 28.11
N LYS A 137 -17.57 18.47 27.00
CA LYS A 137 -16.82 18.00 25.83
C LYS A 137 -15.99 19.10 25.18
N THR A 138 -16.51 20.31 25.08
CA THR A 138 -15.79 21.47 24.54
C THR A 138 -14.53 21.76 25.36
N GLU A 139 -14.64 21.71 26.69
CA GLU A 139 -13.50 21.94 27.58
C GLU A 139 -12.46 20.82 27.47
N SER A 140 -12.89 19.56 27.33
CA SER A 140 -11.99 18.43 27.08
C SER A 140 -11.22 18.59 25.76
N LEU A 141 -11.89 19.01 24.68
CA LEU A 141 -11.25 19.23 23.39
C LEU A 141 -10.26 20.40 23.41
N LYS A 142 -10.55 21.46 24.19
CA LYS A 142 -9.61 22.57 24.38
C LYS A 142 -8.31 22.09 25.02
N LYS A 143 -8.39 21.29 26.08
CA LYS A 143 -7.21 20.71 26.73
C LYS A 143 -6.42 19.82 25.78
N GLU A 144 -7.10 18.95 25.03
CA GLU A 144 -6.46 18.11 24.03
C GLU A 144 -5.79 18.93 22.91
N ALA A 145 -6.37 20.07 22.52
CA ALA A 145 -5.78 20.98 21.54
C ALA A 145 -4.52 21.68 22.08
N GLU A 146 -4.51 22.07 23.36
CA GLU A 146 -3.34 22.65 24.04
C GLU A 146 -2.19 21.64 24.17
N ASP A 147 -2.51 20.38 24.53
CA ASP A 147 -1.56 19.26 24.58
C ASP A 147 -0.97 18.96 23.20
N LEU A 148 -1.75 19.13 22.13
CA LEU A 148 -1.31 19.01 20.74
C LEU A 148 -0.67 20.31 20.21
N HIS A 149 -0.31 21.27 21.07
CA HIS A 149 0.38 22.52 20.72
C HIS A 149 -0.31 23.35 19.62
N ARG A 150 -1.65 23.37 19.60
CA ARG A 150 -2.43 24.23 18.69
C ARG A 150 -2.48 25.66 19.24
N SER A 151 -1.41 26.44 19.05
CA SER A 151 -1.36 27.85 19.52
C SER A 151 -1.81 28.83 18.42
N ASN A 152 -3.08 29.23 18.44
CA ASN A 152 -3.65 30.25 17.55
C ASN A 152 -3.62 31.63 18.23
N SER A 153 -2.49 32.33 18.19
CA SER A 153 -2.37 33.65 18.85
C SER A 153 -2.50 34.84 17.89
N THR A 154 -2.57 34.63 16.57
CA THR A 154 -2.62 35.69 15.55
C THR A 154 -3.64 35.41 14.44
N ALA A 155 -4.13 36.46 13.78
CA ALA A 155 -5.08 36.36 12.67
C ALA A 155 -4.51 35.60 11.45
N GLU A 156 -3.23 35.83 11.12
CA GLU A 156 -2.49 35.04 10.12
C GLU A 156 -2.29 33.58 10.56
N GLY A 157 -2.03 33.35 11.86
CA GLY A 157 -1.97 32.01 12.44
C GLY A 157 -3.30 31.26 12.35
N THR A 158 -4.42 31.98 12.35
CA THR A 158 -5.76 31.38 12.26
C THR A 158 -6.07 30.87 10.84
N GLN A 159 -5.70 31.62 9.79
CA GLN A 159 -5.83 31.14 8.40
C GLN A 159 -4.92 29.94 8.11
N ARG A 160 -3.67 29.98 8.61
CA ARG A 160 -2.72 28.89 8.47
C ARG A 160 -3.15 27.63 9.24
N SER A 161 -3.70 27.80 10.44
CA SER A 161 -4.31 26.72 11.24
C SER A 161 -5.53 26.10 10.54
N ASP A 162 -6.31 26.91 9.83
CA ASP A 162 -7.46 26.43 9.05
C ASP A 162 -7.04 25.68 7.77
N GLU A 163 -6.00 26.14 7.08
CA GLU A 163 -5.39 25.42 5.95
C GLU A 163 -4.84 24.07 6.40
N GLU A 164 -4.02 24.06 7.46
CA GLU A 164 -3.42 22.84 8.03
C GLU A 164 -4.49 21.85 8.49
N ARG A 165 -5.56 22.34 9.13
CA ARG A 165 -6.72 21.52 9.51
C ARG A 165 -7.39 20.87 8.30
N LEU A 166 -7.72 21.65 7.27
CA LEU A 166 -8.43 21.13 6.10
C LEU A 166 -7.57 20.18 5.27
N LEU A 167 -6.26 20.46 5.15
CA LEU A 167 -5.31 19.54 4.52
C LEU A 167 -5.22 18.22 5.28
N LEU A 168 -5.22 18.25 6.61
CA LEU A 168 -5.16 17.05 7.42
C LEU A 168 -6.44 16.19 7.30
N LEU A 169 -7.62 16.82 7.31
CA LEU A 169 -8.90 16.13 7.09
C LEU A 169 -9.00 15.55 5.67
N LEU A 170 -8.52 16.28 4.67
CA LEU A 170 -8.49 15.83 3.29
C LEU A 170 -7.52 14.65 3.11
N TRP A 171 -6.36 14.71 3.76
CA TRP A 171 -5.40 13.60 3.80
C TRP A 171 -6.02 12.36 4.44
N ASP A 172 -6.65 12.50 5.60
CA ASP A 172 -7.30 11.38 6.29
C ASP A 172 -8.35 10.70 5.39
N ALA A 173 -9.24 11.49 4.78
CA ALA A 173 -10.25 10.97 3.85
C ALA A 173 -9.60 10.27 2.63
N LYS A 174 -8.50 10.81 2.11
CA LYS A 174 -7.76 10.21 0.99
C LYS A 174 -7.03 8.92 1.39
N SER A 175 -6.51 8.85 2.61
CA SER A 175 -5.83 7.67 3.13
C SER A 175 -6.81 6.51 3.34
N GLU A 176 -8.01 6.78 3.87
CA GLU A 176 -9.10 5.81 3.95
C GLU A 176 -9.50 5.30 2.57
N LEU A 177 -9.60 6.19 1.58
CA LEU A 177 -9.87 5.80 0.19
C LEU A 177 -8.78 4.90 -0.40
N PHE A 178 -7.50 5.20 -0.12
CA PHE A 178 -6.40 4.37 -0.61
C PHE A 178 -6.44 2.96 -0.02
N VAL A 179 -6.76 2.83 1.28
CA VAL A 179 -6.98 1.53 1.92
C VAL A 179 -8.11 0.76 1.24
N HIS A 180 -9.21 1.43 0.91
CA HIS A 180 -10.29 0.82 0.13
C HIS A 180 -9.84 0.38 -1.26
N ALA A 181 -9.03 1.18 -1.95
CA ALA A 181 -8.51 0.85 -3.28
C ALA A 181 -7.64 -0.41 -3.20
N VAL A 182 -6.70 -0.47 -2.25
CA VAL A 182 -5.84 -1.64 -2.03
C VAL A 182 -6.67 -2.90 -1.76
N HIS A 183 -7.71 -2.81 -0.93
CA HIS A 183 -8.60 -3.93 -0.67
C HIS A 183 -9.38 -4.37 -1.91
N LEU A 184 -9.90 -3.43 -2.71
CA LEU A 184 -10.62 -3.74 -3.94
C LEU A 184 -9.69 -4.44 -4.94
N HIS A 185 -8.50 -3.91 -5.17
CA HIS A 185 -7.47 -4.52 -6.02
C HIS A 185 -7.08 -5.92 -5.52
N ALA A 186 -6.93 -6.12 -4.21
CA ALA A 186 -6.62 -7.43 -3.63
C ALA A 186 -7.75 -8.45 -3.84
N GLU A 187 -9.01 -8.02 -3.79
CA GLU A 187 -10.18 -8.87 -4.05
C GLU A 187 -10.34 -9.24 -5.52
N GLU A 188 -9.94 -8.35 -6.43
CA GLU A 188 -9.95 -8.60 -7.88
C GLU A 188 -8.77 -9.45 -8.36
N GLN A 189 -7.67 -9.48 -7.61
CA GLN A 189 -6.44 -10.17 -7.99
C GLN A 189 -6.64 -11.64 -8.41
N PRO A 190 -7.47 -12.47 -7.74
CA PRO A 190 -7.74 -13.83 -8.20
C PRO A 190 -8.38 -13.85 -9.59
N ILE A 191 -9.29 -12.92 -9.89
CA ILE A 191 -9.93 -12.80 -11.21
C ILE A 191 -8.87 -12.45 -12.27
N VAL A 192 -7.99 -11.50 -11.97
CA VAL A 192 -6.88 -11.12 -12.85
C VAL A 192 -5.94 -12.31 -13.11
N ASN A 193 -5.58 -13.05 -12.06
CA ASN A 193 -4.74 -14.24 -12.16
C ASN A 193 -5.38 -15.33 -13.02
N SER A 194 -6.70 -15.53 -12.93
CA SER A 194 -7.38 -16.51 -13.78
C SER A 194 -7.29 -16.19 -15.27
N ARG A 195 -7.35 -14.90 -15.62
CA ARG A 195 -7.24 -14.42 -17.01
C ARG A 195 -5.81 -14.48 -17.54
N THR A 196 -4.83 -14.22 -16.67
CA THR A 196 -3.44 -13.97 -17.08
C THR A 196 -2.54 -15.22 -16.91
N ILE A 197 -2.80 -16.02 -15.88
CA ILE A 197 -1.97 -17.17 -15.47
C ILE A 197 -2.67 -18.50 -15.82
N GLY A 198 -3.95 -18.46 -16.21
CA GLY A 198 -4.73 -19.65 -16.60
C GLY A 198 -5.21 -20.48 -15.40
N GLU A 199 -5.18 -19.92 -14.19
CA GLU A 199 -5.77 -20.56 -13.01
C GLU A 199 -7.29 -20.61 -13.18
N ARG A 200 -7.86 -21.81 -13.21
CA ARG A 200 -9.30 -21.98 -13.41
C ARG A 200 -10.06 -21.49 -12.17
N LEU A 201 -10.58 -20.26 -12.22
CA LEU A 201 -11.53 -19.79 -11.23
C LEU A 201 -12.88 -20.50 -11.45
N GLY A 202 -13.29 -21.33 -10.49
CA GLY A 202 -14.62 -21.92 -10.51
C GLY A 202 -15.71 -20.84 -10.36
N THR A 203 -16.91 -21.12 -10.87
CA THR A 203 -18.07 -20.20 -10.81
C THR A 203 -18.40 -19.77 -9.39
N LYS A 204 -18.37 -20.70 -8.42
CA LYS A 204 -18.62 -20.42 -7.00
C LYS A 204 -17.63 -19.43 -6.39
N LEU A 205 -16.35 -19.51 -6.76
CA LEU A 205 -15.34 -18.59 -6.22
C LEU A 205 -15.47 -17.20 -6.86
N LYS A 206 -15.75 -17.15 -8.17
CA LYS A 206 -16.07 -15.92 -8.89
C LYS A 206 -17.26 -15.20 -8.26
N GLU A 207 -18.37 -15.91 -8.02
CA GLU A 207 -19.56 -15.36 -7.36
C GLU A 207 -19.28 -14.83 -5.95
N LYS A 208 -18.45 -15.53 -5.17
CA LYS A 208 -18.05 -15.05 -3.83
C LYS A 208 -17.27 -13.74 -3.91
N ILE A 209 -16.36 -13.61 -4.87
CA ILE A 209 -15.58 -12.37 -5.08
C ILE A 209 -16.50 -11.22 -5.46
N PHE A 210 -17.40 -11.42 -6.43
CA PHE A 210 -18.36 -10.37 -6.81
C PHE A 210 -19.28 -9.97 -5.65
N LYS A 211 -19.72 -10.93 -4.82
CA LYS A 211 -20.48 -10.62 -3.60
C LYS A 211 -19.68 -9.82 -2.58
N ALA A 212 -18.38 -10.10 -2.42
CA ALA A 212 -17.50 -9.34 -1.53
C ALA A 212 -17.34 -7.89 -2.01
N ILE A 213 -17.03 -7.70 -3.29
CA ILE A 213 -16.92 -6.38 -3.93
C ILE A 213 -18.22 -5.58 -3.75
N GLN A 214 -19.37 -6.21 -4.02
CA GLN A 214 -20.68 -5.55 -3.89
C GLN A 214 -20.99 -5.18 -2.43
N THR A 215 -20.59 -6.03 -1.46
CA THR A 215 -20.76 -5.74 -0.03
C THR A 215 -19.92 -4.55 0.43
N ARG A 216 -18.75 -4.31 -0.19
CA ARG A 216 -17.89 -3.16 0.14
C ARG A 216 -18.34 -1.86 -0.49
N ARG A 217 -19.04 -1.90 -1.62
CA ARG A 217 -19.45 -0.71 -2.39
C ARG A 217 -20.11 0.39 -1.54
N PRO A 218 -21.04 0.12 -0.60
CA PRO A 218 -21.64 1.17 0.23
C PRO A 218 -20.63 1.90 1.13
N ALA A 219 -19.66 1.17 1.70
CA ALA A 219 -18.62 1.77 2.53
C ALA A 219 -17.68 2.64 1.67
N ILE A 220 -17.30 2.15 0.49
CA ILE A 220 -16.47 2.90 -0.46
C ILE A 220 -17.18 4.19 -0.89
N ASN A 221 -18.46 4.12 -1.26
CA ASN A 221 -19.25 5.30 -1.62
C ASN A 221 -19.27 6.33 -0.48
N LYS A 222 -19.44 5.90 0.77
CA LYS A 222 -19.40 6.80 1.93
C LYS A 222 -18.03 7.49 2.07
N SER A 223 -16.93 6.78 1.86
CA SER A 223 -15.58 7.37 1.89
C SER A 223 -15.33 8.30 0.70
N ILE A 224 -15.89 7.99 -0.47
CA ILE A 224 -15.85 8.87 -1.65
C ILE A 224 -16.59 10.18 -1.36
N ASP A 225 -17.80 10.09 -0.80
CA ASP A 225 -18.60 11.26 -0.44
C ASP A 225 -17.85 12.14 0.59
N ASN A 226 -17.25 11.51 1.60
CA ASN A 226 -16.42 12.20 2.60
C ASN A 226 -15.24 12.93 1.96
N PHE A 227 -14.50 12.26 1.07
CA PHE A 227 -13.39 12.89 0.34
C PHE A 227 -13.85 14.06 -0.53
N ASN A 228 -14.92 13.89 -1.32
CA ASN A 228 -15.48 14.95 -2.16
C ASN A 228 -15.93 16.14 -1.31
N GLN A 229 -16.51 15.91 -0.14
CA GLN A 229 -16.90 16.96 0.80
C GLN A 229 -15.68 17.71 1.37
N CYS A 230 -14.65 16.98 1.84
CA CYS A 230 -13.41 17.58 2.31
C CYS A 230 -12.72 18.40 1.22
N TYR A 231 -12.70 17.90 -0.03
CA TYR A 231 -12.09 18.58 -1.17
C TYR A 231 -12.85 19.87 -1.51
N LYS A 232 -14.19 19.82 -1.56
CA LYS A 232 -15.03 21.02 -1.77
C LYS A 232 -14.82 22.07 -0.68
N ASN A 233 -14.74 21.66 0.58
CA ASN A 233 -14.49 22.56 1.71
C ASN A 233 -13.12 23.24 1.60
N PHE A 234 -12.10 22.49 1.18
CA PHE A 234 -10.76 23.04 0.94
C PHE A 234 -10.78 24.02 -0.24
N ALA A 235 -11.30 23.61 -1.40
CA ALA A 235 -11.32 24.43 -2.61
C ALA A 235 -12.14 25.72 -2.44
N ALA A 236 -13.20 25.70 -1.64
CA ALA A 236 -14.00 26.88 -1.34
C ALA A 236 -13.24 27.92 -0.49
N LYS A 237 -12.35 27.48 0.42
CA LYS A 237 -11.53 28.38 1.25
C LYS A 237 -10.21 28.79 0.60
N PHE A 238 -9.64 27.93 -0.23
CA PHE A 238 -8.31 28.12 -0.86
C PHE A 238 -8.36 27.82 -2.37
N PRO A 239 -9.03 28.68 -3.16
CA PRO A 239 -9.20 28.45 -4.60
C PRO A 239 -7.89 28.58 -5.41
N ASP A 240 -6.90 29.31 -4.90
CA ASP A 240 -5.62 29.55 -5.59
C ASP A 240 -4.63 28.37 -5.48
N GLN A 241 -4.98 27.33 -4.72
CA GLN A 241 -4.11 26.20 -4.41
C GLN A 241 -4.58 24.95 -5.15
N GLU A 242 -4.01 24.69 -6.33
CA GLU A 242 -4.23 23.44 -7.07
C GLU A 242 -3.58 22.27 -6.32
N LEU A 243 -4.38 21.51 -5.57
CA LEU A 243 -3.92 20.32 -4.83
C LEU A 243 -3.84 19.06 -5.69
N SER A 244 -4.63 18.97 -6.77
CA SER A 244 -4.72 17.77 -7.60
C SER A 244 -5.13 18.14 -9.02
N ASP A 245 -4.60 17.41 -10.00
CA ASP A 245 -5.03 17.47 -11.41
C ASP A 245 -6.48 16.98 -11.59
N PHE A 246 -7.06 16.34 -10.57
CA PHE A 246 -8.41 15.82 -10.58
C PHE A 246 -9.44 16.95 -10.50
N LYS A 247 -10.18 17.15 -11.60
CA LYS A 247 -11.27 18.13 -11.71
C LYS A 247 -12.62 17.43 -11.63
N GLY A 248 -13.37 17.68 -10.56
CA GLY A 248 -14.74 17.19 -10.37
C GLY A 248 -14.94 16.35 -9.12
N ASP A 249 -16.08 15.67 -9.05
CA ASP A 249 -16.40 14.73 -7.97
C ASP A 249 -15.92 13.33 -8.33
N LEU A 250 -15.21 12.66 -7.41
CA LEU A 250 -14.82 11.27 -7.57
C LEU A 250 -16.07 10.40 -7.54
N THR A 251 -16.26 9.55 -8.55
CA THR A 251 -17.34 8.54 -8.56
C THR A 251 -16.78 7.16 -8.29
N TYR A 252 -17.66 6.21 -7.93
CA TYR A 252 -17.24 4.82 -7.70
C TYR A 252 -16.62 4.18 -8.94
N GLU A 253 -17.17 4.46 -10.12
CA GLU A 253 -16.69 3.91 -11.38
C GLU A 253 -15.27 4.40 -11.67
N VAL A 254 -15.03 5.71 -11.53
CA VAL A 254 -13.70 6.29 -11.68
C VAL A 254 -12.76 5.69 -10.64
N PHE A 255 -13.17 5.63 -9.37
CA PHE A 255 -12.37 5.06 -8.29
C PHE A 255 -11.98 3.60 -8.51
N ALA A 256 -12.91 2.76 -8.96
CA ALA A 256 -12.66 1.33 -9.16
C ALA A 256 -11.65 1.08 -10.29
N ASP A 257 -11.66 1.93 -11.32
CA ASP A 257 -10.74 1.84 -12.45
C ASP A 257 -9.37 2.49 -12.18
N LEU A 258 -9.20 3.23 -11.07
CA LEU A 258 -7.94 3.90 -10.74
C LEU A 258 -6.85 2.87 -10.41
N PRO A 259 -5.71 2.87 -11.13
CA PRO A 259 -4.56 2.08 -10.74
C PRO A 259 -3.96 2.62 -9.42
N LEU A 260 -3.35 1.74 -8.62
CA LEU A 260 -2.69 2.14 -7.38
C LEU A 260 -1.52 3.12 -7.59
N ASP A 261 -0.94 3.12 -8.80
CA ASP A 261 0.15 4.02 -9.20
C ASP A 261 -0.34 5.32 -9.87
N ASP A 262 -1.66 5.55 -9.92
CA ASP A 262 -2.23 6.74 -10.54
C ASP A 262 -1.71 8.04 -9.91
N LYS A 263 -1.65 9.11 -10.71
CA LYS A 263 -1.27 10.45 -10.23
C LYS A 263 -2.18 10.94 -9.11
N PHE A 264 -3.45 10.53 -9.13
CA PHE A 264 -4.41 10.82 -8.07
C PHE A 264 -3.86 10.45 -6.69
N TRP A 265 -3.20 9.30 -6.53
CA TRP A 265 -2.65 8.88 -5.23
C TRP A 265 -1.33 9.59 -4.87
N ASN A 266 -0.64 10.13 -5.88
CA ASN A 266 0.73 10.58 -5.79
C ASN A 266 0.88 12.10 -5.97
N ASP A 267 -0.15 12.89 -5.69
CA ASP A 267 -0.13 14.36 -5.77
C ASP A 267 0.53 15.05 -4.55
N GLY A 268 1.30 14.30 -3.76
CA GLY A 268 2.02 14.80 -2.58
C GLY A 268 1.15 14.98 -1.34
N LEU A 269 -0.18 14.92 -1.49
CA LEU A 269 -1.11 14.93 -0.37
C LEU A 269 -0.93 13.67 0.48
N TYR A 270 -0.90 12.49 -0.15
CA TYR A 270 -0.79 11.19 0.53
C TYR A 270 0.51 11.06 1.36
N PHE A 271 1.65 11.51 0.82
CA PHE A 271 2.96 11.40 1.48
C PHE A 271 3.32 12.63 2.34
N HIS A 272 2.44 13.63 2.46
CA HIS A 272 2.75 14.93 3.09
C HIS A 272 4.06 15.57 2.60
N SER A 273 4.43 15.32 1.35
CA SER A 273 5.71 15.71 0.81
C SER A 273 5.51 16.21 -0.62
N LYS A 274 5.98 17.43 -0.88
CA LYS A 274 6.05 18.02 -2.22
C LYS A 274 7.37 17.70 -2.93
N ALA A 275 8.18 16.82 -2.36
CA ALA A 275 9.46 16.46 -2.94
C ALA A 275 9.29 15.74 -4.29
N PRO A 276 10.27 15.84 -5.20
CA PRO A 276 10.17 15.22 -6.52
C PRO A 276 9.93 13.71 -6.47
N TRP A 277 10.48 13.00 -5.47
CA TRP A 277 10.24 11.56 -5.29
C TRP A 277 8.79 11.19 -4.95
N ALA A 278 8.00 12.13 -4.40
CA ALA A 278 6.61 11.89 -4.01
C ALA A 278 5.63 12.21 -5.15
N ILE A 279 5.90 13.29 -5.91
CA ILE A 279 4.95 13.82 -6.90
C ILE A 279 5.30 13.45 -8.34
N ASP A 280 6.58 13.52 -8.71
CA ASP A 280 6.97 13.42 -10.12
C ASP A 280 6.96 11.95 -10.60
N PRO A 281 6.12 11.59 -11.60
CA PRO A 281 6.02 10.22 -12.09
C PRO A 281 7.32 9.73 -12.74
N ASP A 282 8.08 10.60 -13.40
CA ASP A 282 9.34 10.24 -14.05
C ASP A 282 10.43 9.97 -13.00
N VAL A 283 10.44 10.76 -11.92
CA VAL A 283 11.35 10.54 -10.78
C VAL A 283 11.05 9.22 -10.09
N ARG A 284 9.77 8.93 -9.84
CA ARG A 284 9.33 7.65 -9.23
C ARG A 284 9.64 6.46 -10.13
N ALA A 285 9.36 6.57 -11.43
CA ALA A 285 9.71 5.54 -12.41
C ALA A 285 11.23 5.30 -12.43
N GLY A 286 12.04 6.35 -12.35
CA GLY A 286 13.50 6.27 -12.27
C GLY A 286 14.00 5.58 -11.01
N ILE A 287 13.45 5.93 -9.84
CA ILE A 287 13.73 5.25 -8.56
C ILE A 287 13.38 3.76 -8.67
N ASN A 288 12.18 3.44 -9.15
CA ASN A 288 11.72 2.06 -9.29
C ASN A 288 12.63 1.26 -10.24
N CYS A 289 13.04 1.84 -11.36
CA CYS A 289 14.00 1.21 -12.27
C CYS A 289 15.32 0.89 -11.56
N MET A 290 15.85 1.82 -10.77
CA MET A 290 17.07 1.61 -9.99
C MET A 290 16.92 0.47 -8.99
N LEU A 291 15.81 0.42 -8.24
CA LEU A 291 15.55 -0.63 -7.26
C LEU A 291 15.35 -2.00 -7.91
N ILE A 292 14.60 -2.07 -9.02
CA ILE A 292 14.41 -3.31 -9.78
C ILE A 292 15.75 -3.82 -10.30
N LEU A 293 16.64 -2.96 -10.81
CA LEU A 293 17.95 -3.38 -11.29
C LEU A 293 18.82 -3.93 -10.16
N SER A 294 18.85 -3.29 -9.00
CA SER A 294 19.52 -3.81 -7.80
C SER A 294 18.94 -5.16 -7.38
N ARG A 295 17.60 -5.28 -7.34
CA ARG A 295 16.93 -6.52 -6.98
C ARG A 295 17.23 -7.65 -7.96
N ILE A 296 17.25 -7.37 -9.25
CA ILE A 296 17.59 -8.37 -10.26
C ILE A 296 19.04 -8.83 -10.10
N GLN A 297 19.96 -7.93 -9.72
CA GLN A 297 21.34 -8.31 -9.43
C GLN A 297 21.41 -9.28 -8.24
N GLU A 298 20.65 -9.05 -7.17
CA GLU A 298 20.51 -9.99 -6.06
C GLU A 298 19.91 -11.32 -6.52
N GLU A 299 18.85 -11.29 -7.33
CA GLU A 299 18.22 -12.51 -7.85
C GLU A 299 19.20 -13.34 -8.70
N PHE A 300 20.10 -12.72 -9.48
CA PHE A 300 21.16 -13.45 -10.18
C PHE A 300 22.12 -14.16 -9.23
N GLN A 301 22.49 -13.51 -8.12
CA GLN A 301 23.35 -14.13 -7.11
C GLN A 301 22.64 -15.31 -6.44
N LEU A 302 21.36 -15.16 -6.09
CA LEU A 302 20.55 -16.24 -5.51
C LEU A 302 20.41 -17.41 -6.48
N ILE A 303 20.10 -17.16 -7.75
CA ILE A 303 20.00 -18.21 -8.78
C ILE A 303 21.33 -18.93 -8.94
N ALA A 304 22.46 -18.22 -8.93
CA ALA A 304 23.78 -18.82 -9.03
C ALA A 304 24.09 -19.73 -7.83
N GLN A 305 23.75 -19.29 -6.61
CA GLN A 305 23.91 -20.10 -5.40
C GLN A 305 23.04 -21.35 -5.43
N GLU A 306 21.77 -21.24 -5.81
CA GLU A 306 20.86 -22.38 -5.92
C GLU A 306 21.30 -23.37 -7.01
N LEU A 307 21.83 -22.88 -8.13
CA LEU A 307 22.40 -23.72 -9.16
C LEU A 307 23.61 -24.50 -8.63
N ALA A 308 24.53 -23.83 -7.93
CA ALA A 308 25.71 -24.48 -7.35
C ALA A 308 25.30 -25.54 -6.31
N ARG A 309 24.31 -25.26 -5.45
CA ARG A 309 23.75 -26.23 -4.49
C ARG A 309 23.13 -27.43 -5.20
N ALA A 310 22.35 -27.19 -6.25
CA ALA A 310 21.72 -28.26 -7.03
C ALA A 310 22.76 -29.18 -7.68
N VAL A 311 23.81 -28.60 -8.27
CA VAL A 311 24.92 -29.36 -8.87
C VAL A 311 25.68 -30.13 -7.79
N GLY A 312 25.99 -29.50 -6.66
CA GLY A 312 26.66 -30.17 -5.54
C GLY A 312 25.86 -31.36 -4.99
N TRP A 313 24.54 -31.18 -4.85
CA TRP A 313 23.64 -32.28 -4.47
C TRP A 313 23.64 -33.41 -5.50
N ALA A 314 23.57 -33.08 -6.80
CA ALA A 314 23.59 -34.07 -7.87
C ALA A 314 24.88 -34.90 -7.87
N ILE A 315 26.04 -34.26 -7.66
CA ILE A 315 27.34 -34.95 -7.55
C ILE A 315 27.36 -35.85 -6.31
N ALA A 316 26.95 -35.34 -5.15
CA ALA A 316 26.91 -36.14 -3.92
C ALA A 316 25.97 -37.35 -4.05
N HIS A 317 24.82 -37.16 -4.69
CA HIS A 317 23.86 -38.22 -4.95
C HIS A 317 24.41 -39.27 -5.92
N TYR A 318 25.07 -38.84 -6.99
CA TYR A 318 25.77 -39.75 -7.92
C TYR A 318 26.82 -40.60 -7.19
N ASN A 319 27.69 -39.96 -6.39
CA ASN A 319 28.72 -40.66 -5.62
C ASN A 319 28.10 -41.67 -4.63
N HIS A 320 27.00 -41.30 -3.99
CA HIS A 320 26.29 -42.21 -3.08
C HIS A 320 25.74 -43.44 -3.81
N LEU A 321 25.13 -43.26 -4.99
CA LEU A 321 24.64 -44.36 -5.81
C LEU A 321 25.78 -45.26 -6.32
N ALA A 322 26.88 -44.67 -6.77
CA ALA A 322 28.06 -45.40 -7.22
C ALA A 322 28.60 -46.30 -6.09
N ASN A 323 28.86 -45.72 -4.92
CA ASN A 323 29.34 -46.47 -3.75
C ASN A 323 28.36 -47.58 -3.31
N PHE A 324 27.05 -47.36 -3.46
CA PHE A 324 26.04 -48.35 -3.11
C PHE A 324 26.00 -49.51 -4.11
N ILE A 325 26.18 -49.24 -5.41
CA ILE A 325 26.30 -50.27 -6.44
C ILE A 325 27.56 -51.12 -6.19
N ASP A 326 28.70 -50.48 -5.90
CA ASP A 326 29.94 -51.18 -5.57
C ASP A 326 29.75 -52.09 -4.35
N TYR A 327 29.11 -51.59 -3.29
CA TYR A 327 28.79 -52.40 -2.10
C TYR A 327 27.92 -53.63 -2.40
N LEU A 328 26.89 -53.49 -3.25
CA LEU A 328 26.04 -54.61 -3.65
C LEU A 328 26.79 -55.64 -4.50
N SER A 329 27.72 -55.17 -5.33
CA SER A 329 28.56 -56.01 -6.18
C SER A 329 29.50 -56.87 -5.32
N ASP A 330 30.17 -56.24 -4.34
CA ASP A 330 31.04 -56.91 -3.36
C ASP A 330 30.31 -57.94 -2.48
N GLN A 331 28.99 -57.79 -2.29
CA GLN A 331 28.17 -58.75 -1.57
C GLN A 331 27.67 -59.92 -2.41
N CYS A 332 27.59 -59.78 -3.74
CA CYS A 332 27.20 -60.87 -4.64
C CYS A 332 28.38 -61.77 -5.03
N GLU A 333 29.62 -61.30 -4.87
CA GLU A 333 30.84 -62.07 -5.11
C GLU A 333 31.32 -62.88 -3.89
N ARG A 334 30.63 -62.77 -2.75
CA ARG A 334 30.78 -63.66 -1.58
C ARG A 334 29.63 -64.66 -1.54
#